data_AF-A0A423PHM1-F1
#
_entry.id   AF-A0A423PHM1-F1
#
_cell.length_a   1.000
_cell.length_b   1.000
_cell.length_c   1.000
_cell.angle_alpha   90.00
_cell.angle_beta   90.00
_cell.angle_gamma   90.00
#
_symmetry.space_group_name_H-M   'P 1'
#
loop_
_entity.id
_entity.type
_entity.pdbx_description
1 polymer ?
#
loop_
_entity_poly.entity_id
_entity_poly.type
_entity_poly.pdbx_seq_one_letter_code
_entity_poly.pdbx_strand_id
1 'polypeptide(L)'
;MSIIRRARHAAFAVFLILWCALSYAASDQAVVRKLGDIPLEIGQAFVAHYGDRCIALLPSHVVAEADAPSLRYVGTAQPNLGNLVDVIALGDDLSLGTIVGGISRDCGHHLGSFSRAVDARLSESTQGALRFVNGDGSLGFEPVVWLDDDRREFIRVRPTSTQGVLRKGMSGSLLMAADNTPIGMLLSVSTNSGVGTVMRMDRMLERAEAALAERGTKTFGVDGEPAARLSTEDAQKLLTLSAWSAPAASSEHQAENLLAIEPRSKPWLTASLSGPVTLDFRVEAGTVINGLSIDATSIDEALRPRAAELILASDDEFHSARSVWGGNLTFSPDDRIELRFAPTRPRVVRLVLYPKTEEGVSLKSIKALH
;
A
#
# COMPACT_ATOMS: atom_id res chain seq x y z
N MET A 1 -14.34 66.46 -40.24
CA MET A 1 -12.93 66.08 -40.50
C MET A 1 -12.38 65.32 -39.29
N SER A 2 -11.85 64.11 -39.53
CA SER A 2 -11.07 63.23 -38.63
C SER A 2 -11.78 62.70 -37.37
N ILE A 3 -12.22 61.44 -37.23
CA ILE A 3 -11.62 60.11 -37.49
C ILE A 3 -10.33 59.88 -36.67
N ILE A 4 -10.44 58.91 -35.75
CA ILE A 4 -9.40 58.03 -35.17
C ILE A 4 -8.32 58.67 -34.26
N ARG A 5 -8.36 58.31 -32.96
CA ARG A 5 -7.24 57.63 -32.29
C ARG A 5 -7.62 57.03 -30.91
N ARG A 6 -7.75 55.69 -30.95
CA ARG A 6 -7.20 54.70 -29.99
C ARG A 6 -7.88 54.54 -28.63
N ALA A 7 -8.92 53.70 -28.67
CA ALA A 7 -9.11 52.62 -27.72
C ALA A 7 -7.89 51.67 -27.67
N ARG A 8 -7.86 50.85 -26.61
CA ARG A 8 -6.94 49.74 -26.25
C ARG A 8 -5.96 50.18 -25.18
N HIS A 9 -6.22 49.76 -23.94
CA HIS A 9 -5.38 48.91 -23.07
C HIS A 9 -6.39 48.22 -22.13
N ALA A 10 -7.09 47.21 -22.63
CA ALA A 10 -6.77 45.82 -22.33
C ALA A 10 -6.98 45.50 -20.84
N ALA A 11 -8.26 45.39 -20.46
CA ALA A 11 -8.69 44.51 -19.39
C ALA A 11 -8.37 43.07 -19.82
N PHE A 12 -7.11 42.69 -19.66
CA PHE A 12 -6.62 41.35 -19.93
C PHE A 12 -6.71 40.58 -18.62
N ALA A 13 -7.80 39.83 -18.50
CA ALA A 13 -7.87 38.65 -17.67
C ALA A 13 -6.71 37.73 -18.05
N VAL A 14 -5.75 37.60 -17.15
CA VAL A 14 -5.04 36.34 -16.91
C VAL A 14 -5.27 36.12 -15.43
N PHE A 15 -6.45 35.59 -15.06
CA PHE A 15 -6.54 34.16 -14.74
C PHE A 15 -5.20 33.68 -14.20
N LEU A 16 -4.88 34.19 -13.01
CA LEU A 16 -3.99 33.52 -12.07
C LEU A 16 -4.48 32.08 -12.05
N ILE A 17 -3.74 31.25 -12.76
CA ILE A 17 -3.68 29.81 -12.59
C ILE A 17 -3.21 29.64 -11.14
N LEU A 18 -4.13 29.79 -10.19
CA LEU A 18 -4.36 28.75 -9.21
C LEU A 18 -4.60 27.51 -10.10
N TRP A 19 -3.64 26.63 -10.44
CA TRP A 19 -2.67 25.99 -9.56
C TRP A 19 -2.98 26.17 -8.08
N CYS A 20 -4.26 25.97 -7.74
CA CYS A 20 -4.55 24.86 -6.87
C CYS A 20 -3.73 23.69 -7.41
N ALA A 21 -2.56 23.48 -6.81
CA ALA A 21 -2.32 22.20 -6.19
C ALA A 21 -3.63 21.82 -5.49
N LEU A 22 -4.57 21.27 -6.27
CA LEU A 22 -5.35 20.15 -5.81
C LEU A 22 -4.27 19.14 -5.47
N SER A 23 -3.72 19.26 -4.27
CA SER A 23 -3.45 18.11 -3.44
C SER A 23 -4.69 17.26 -3.66
N TYR A 24 -4.59 16.27 -4.53
CA TYR A 24 -5.42 15.08 -4.47
C TYR A 24 -5.09 14.48 -3.10
N ALA A 25 -5.63 15.14 -2.08
CA ALA A 25 -5.45 14.82 -0.69
C ALA A 25 -6.10 13.45 -0.54
N ALA A 26 -5.24 12.51 -0.14
CA ALA A 26 -5.49 11.12 0.17
C ALA A 26 -6.28 10.35 -0.89
N SER A 27 -5.49 9.68 -1.71
CA SER A 27 -5.96 8.54 -2.46
C SER A 27 -6.23 7.36 -1.53
N ASP A 28 -7.37 6.68 -1.68
CA ASP A 28 -7.77 5.58 -0.77
C ASP A 28 -7.85 4.24 -1.49
N GLN A 29 -6.93 3.98 -2.43
CA GLN A 29 -7.02 2.77 -3.25
C GLN A 29 -5.64 2.20 -3.59
N ALA A 30 -5.58 0.87 -3.65
CA ALA A 30 -4.41 0.12 -4.08
C ALA A 30 -4.83 -0.96 -5.09
N VAL A 31 -3.92 -1.28 -6.02
CA VAL A 31 -4.05 -2.48 -6.85
C VAL A 31 -3.52 -3.68 -6.07
N VAL A 32 -4.27 -4.78 -6.13
CA VAL A 32 -3.94 -6.07 -5.52
C VAL A 32 -3.29 -6.95 -6.56
N ARG A 33 -2.13 -7.51 -6.21
CA ARG A 33 -1.31 -8.35 -7.09
C ARG A 33 -0.94 -9.64 -6.38
N LYS A 34 -0.62 -10.66 -7.17
CA LYS A 34 -0.03 -11.89 -6.67
C LYS A 34 1.47 -11.72 -6.47
N LEU A 35 2.00 -12.17 -5.34
CA LEU A 35 3.44 -12.29 -5.19
C LEU A 35 3.99 -13.29 -6.22
N GLY A 36 5.05 -12.90 -6.93
CA GLY A 36 5.67 -13.69 -7.99
C GLY A 36 5.00 -13.64 -9.36
N ASP A 37 3.84 -12.97 -9.50
CA ASP A 37 3.20 -12.68 -10.78
C ASP A 37 2.76 -11.21 -10.80
N ILE A 38 3.75 -10.32 -10.79
CA ILE A 38 3.55 -8.87 -10.65
C ILE A 38 2.71 -8.24 -11.79
N PRO A 39 2.80 -8.69 -13.05
CA PRO A 39 1.91 -8.19 -14.11
C PRO A 39 0.44 -8.56 -13.89
N LEU A 40 0.15 -9.58 -13.08
CA LEU A 40 -1.22 -10.01 -12.82
C LEU A 40 -1.90 -9.13 -11.76
N GLU A 41 -2.70 -8.19 -12.25
CA GLU A 41 -3.66 -7.43 -11.46
C GLU A 41 -4.85 -8.33 -11.11
N ILE A 42 -4.96 -8.71 -9.84
CA ILE A 42 -6.02 -9.61 -9.37
C ILE A 42 -7.28 -8.81 -9.03
N GLY A 43 -7.09 -7.64 -8.44
CA GLY A 43 -8.19 -6.79 -8.00
C GLY A 43 -7.68 -5.46 -7.47
N GLN A 44 -8.53 -4.81 -6.69
CA GLN A 44 -8.32 -3.51 -6.09
C GLN A 44 -8.70 -3.60 -4.61
N ALA A 45 -8.19 -2.67 -3.83
CA ALA A 45 -8.49 -2.54 -2.41
C ALA A 45 -8.78 -1.08 -2.08
N PHE A 46 -9.80 -0.86 -1.26
CA PHE A 46 -10.05 0.42 -0.60
C PHE A 46 -9.19 0.50 0.66
N VAL A 47 -8.40 1.56 0.78
CA VAL A 47 -7.42 1.74 1.85
C VAL A 47 -7.84 2.90 2.74
N ALA A 48 -7.80 2.70 4.05
CA ALA A 48 -8.12 3.73 5.02
C ALA A 48 -7.33 3.49 6.32
N HIS A 49 -7.19 4.51 7.16
CA HIS A 49 -6.73 4.32 8.53
C HIS A 49 -7.89 4.21 9.52
N TYR A 50 -7.71 3.37 10.54
CA TYR A 50 -8.59 3.25 11.70
C TYR A 50 -7.75 3.21 12.96
N GLY A 51 -7.78 4.30 13.74
CA GLY A 51 -6.82 4.51 14.82
C GLY A 51 -5.38 4.59 14.29
N ASP A 52 -4.51 3.74 14.81
CA ASP A 52 -3.10 3.60 14.42
C ASP A 52 -2.88 2.55 13.31
N ARG A 53 -3.94 1.89 12.85
CA ARG A 53 -3.86 0.81 11.87
C ARG A 53 -4.15 1.31 10.48
N CYS A 54 -3.33 0.87 9.53
CA CYS A 54 -3.67 0.93 8.13
C CYS A 54 -4.44 -0.32 7.72
N ILE A 55 -5.62 -0.15 7.11
CA ILE A 55 -6.50 -1.26 6.74
C ILE A 55 -6.84 -1.23 5.26
N ALA A 56 -7.14 -2.41 4.73
CA ALA A 56 -7.72 -2.58 3.40
C ALA A 56 -9.06 -3.29 3.49
N LEU A 57 -10.04 -2.79 2.74
CA LEU A 57 -11.27 -3.48 2.40
C LEU A 57 -11.19 -3.90 0.93
N LEU A 58 -11.51 -5.16 0.66
CA LEU A 58 -11.43 -5.72 -0.69
C LEU A 58 -12.31 -6.96 -0.81
N PRO A 59 -12.64 -7.40 -2.03
CA PRO A 59 -13.45 -8.60 -2.18
C PRO A 59 -12.74 -9.86 -1.68
N SER A 60 -13.48 -10.79 -1.08
CA SER A 60 -12.93 -12.02 -0.50
C SER A 60 -12.32 -12.94 -1.56
N HIS A 61 -12.92 -13.03 -2.75
CA HIS A 61 -12.33 -13.80 -3.85
C HIS A 61 -11.01 -13.20 -4.36
N VAL A 62 -10.80 -11.87 -4.26
CA VAL A 62 -9.53 -11.22 -4.60
C VAL A 62 -8.44 -11.66 -3.62
N VAL A 63 -8.74 -11.73 -2.32
CA VAL A 63 -7.84 -12.28 -1.31
C VAL A 63 -7.49 -13.73 -1.63
N ALA A 64 -8.51 -14.56 -1.89
CA ALA A 64 -8.32 -15.99 -2.14
C ALA A 64 -7.50 -16.26 -3.42
N GLU A 65 -7.70 -15.50 -4.49
CA GLU A 65 -6.94 -15.64 -5.72
C GLU A 65 -5.47 -15.20 -5.57
N ALA A 66 -5.24 -14.15 -4.77
CA ALA A 66 -3.91 -13.62 -4.50
C ALA A 66 -3.10 -14.50 -3.55
N ASP A 67 -3.75 -15.27 -2.67
CA ASP A 67 -3.18 -16.13 -1.61
C ASP A 67 -2.40 -15.31 -0.55
N ALA A 68 -1.35 -14.62 -0.97
CA ALA A 68 -0.62 -13.61 -0.20
C ALA A 68 -0.72 -12.24 -0.92
N PRO A 69 -1.75 -11.42 -0.61
CA PRO A 69 -2.02 -10.19 -1.35
C PRO A 69 -0.90 -9.15 -1.18
N SER A 70 -0.26 -8.79 -2.29
CA SER A 70 0.65 -7.65 -2.35
C SER A 70 -0.06 -6.44 -2.95
N LEU A 71 0.10 -5.30 -2.30
CA LEU A 71 -0.53 -4.05 -2.64
C LEU A 71 0.47 -3.10 -3.28
N ARG A 72 0.03 -2.39 -4.30
CA ARG A 72 0.67 -1.15 -4.76
C ARG A 72 -0.33 -0.02 -4.62
N TYR A 73 0.04 0.98 -3.82
CA TYR A 73 -0.74 2.19 -3.69
C TYR A 73 -0.72 2.97 -5.00
N VAL A 74 -1.79 3.70 -5.23
CA VAL A 74 -1.81 4.72 -6.28
C VAL A 74 -0.72 5.77 -6.04
N GLY A 75 -0.11 6.21 -7.15
CA GLY A 75 1.09 7.03 -7.18
C GLY A 75 2.11 6.49 -8.18
N THR A 76 2.77 7.39 -8.91
CA THR A 76 3.62 7.02 -10.07
C THR A 76 5.10 7.33 -9.89
N ALA A 77 5.48 8.14 -8.89
CA ALA A 77 6.87 8.58 -8.72
C ALA A 77 7.79 7.48 -8.16
N GLN A 78 7.31 6.73 -7.17
CA GLN A 78 7.98 5.57 -6.58
C GLN A 78 6.92 4.54 -6.17
N PRO A 79 7.15 3.23 -6.37
CA PRO A 79 6.21 2.22 -5.91
C PRO A 79 6.05 2.30 -4.39
N ASN A 80 4.85 2.69 -3.94
CA ASN A 80 4.49 2.59 -2.53
C ASN A 80 3.83 1.22 -2.30
N LEU A 81 4.60 0.29 -1.72
CA LEU A 81 4.22 -1.11 -1.63
C LEU A 81 3.81 -1.50 -0.22
N GLY A 82 2.94 -2.50 -0.12
CA GLY A 82 2.58 -3.12 1.15
C GLY A 82 2.07 -4.53 0.94
N ASN A 83 1.88 -5.25 2.05
CA ASN A 83 1.26 -6.57 2.08
C ASN A 83 0.03 -6.54 2.98
N LEU A 84 -0.95 -7.38 2.66
CA LEU A 84 -2.14 -7.55 3.48
C LEU A 84 -1.96 -8.71 4.47
N VAL A 85 -2.18 -8.45 5.75
CA VAL A 85 -2.09 -9.42 6.85
C VAL A 85 -3.37 -9.42 7.70
N ASP A 86 -3.52 -10.40 8.59
CA ASP A 86 -4.63 -10.51 9.54
C ASP A 86 -6.03 -10.41 8.91
N VAL A 87 -6.18 -11.00 7.72
CA VAL A 87 -7.38 -10.91 6.89
C VAL A 87 -8.54 -11.66 7.54
N ILE A 88 -9.71 -11.03 7.57
CA ILE A 88 -10.98 -11.63 7.97
C ILE A 88 -12.04 -11.40 6.91
N ALA A 89 -12.91 -12.39 6.73
CA ALA A 89 -14.12 -12.24 5.93
C ALA A 89 -15.19 -11.48 6.73
N LEU A 90 -15.84 -10.53 6.07
CA LEU A 90 -16.96 -9.73 6.60
C LEU A 90 -18.33 -10.17 6.03
N GLY A 91 -18.35 -11.28 5.29
CA GLY A 91 -19.54 -11.78 4.58
C GLY A 91 -19.77 -11.09 3.24
N ASP A 92 -20.64 -11.67 2.42
CA ASP A 92 -21.03 -11.16 1.09
C ASP A 92 -19.86 -10.76 0.19
N ASP A 93 -18.83 -11.63 0.17
CA ASP A 93 -17.61 -11.42 -0.61
C ASP A 93 -16.84 -10.14 -0.23
N LEU A 94 -16.99 -9.61 0.99
CA LEU A 94 -16.15 -8.56 1.54
C LEU A 94 -15.14 -9.14 2.54
N SER A 95 -13.91 -8.64 2.50
CA SER A 95 -12.86 -8.92 3.49
C SER A 95 -12.21 -7.64 3.99
N LEU A 96 -11.65 -7.72 5.19
CA LEU A 96 -10.85 -6.68 5.84
C LEU A 96 -9.50 -7.25 6.25
N GLY A 97 -8.42 -6.54 5.96
CA GLY A 97 -7.09 -6.88 6.47
C GLY A 97 -6.31 -5.64 6.91
N THR A 98 -5.19 -5.87 7.58
CA THR A 98 -4.23 -4.84 7.99
C THR A 98 -3.11 -4.73 6.96
N ILE A 99 -2.73 -3.51 6.60
CA ILE A 99 -1.65 -3.25 5.65
C ILE A 99 -0.36 -3.03 6.42
N VAL A 100 0.69 -3.75 6.03
CA VAL A 100 2.07 -3.52 6.45
C VAL A 100 2.92 -3.07 5.26
N GLY A 101 4.03 -2.38 5.53
CA GLY A 101 4.92 -1.85 4.50
C GLY A 101 4.72 -0.35 4.24
N GLY A 102 5.26 0.15 3.14
CA GLY A 102 5.30 1.59 2.83
C GLY A 102 3.92 2.27 2.86
N ILE A 103 2.88 1.56 2.43
CA ILE A 103 1.50 2.07 2.40
C ILE A 103 1.03 2.47 3.81
N SER A 104 1.50 1.79 4.87
CA SER A 104 1.06 2.10 6.23
C SER A 104 1.49 3.50 6.71
N ARG A 105 2.46 4.13 6.04
CA ARG A 105 2.90 5.51 6.36
C ARG A 105 2.03 6.59 5.73
N ASP A 106 1.37 6.27 4.63
CA ASP A 106 0.53 7.19 3.86
C ASP A 106 -0.86 6.56 3.66
N CYS A 107 -1.45 6.15 4.79
CA CYS A 107 -2.65 5.33 4.81
C CYS A 107 -3.96 6.13 4.67
N GLY A 108 -4.02 6.96 3.62
CA GLY A 108 -5.24 7.60 3.15
C GLY A 108 -6.04 8.33 4.23
N HIS A 109 -7.36 8.34 4.06
CA HIS A 109 -8.30 9.01 4.96
C HIS A 109 -8.82 8.10 6.08
N HIS A 110 -9.29 8.73 7.17
CA HIS A 110 -9.85 8.01 8.30
C HIS A 110 -11.13 7.30 7.87
N LEU A 111 -11.33 6.05 8.26
CA LEU A 111 -12.51 5.26 7.88
C LEU A 111 -13.84 5.98 8.19
N GLY A 112 -13.90 6.70 9.31
CA GLY A 112 -15.10 7.47 9.71
C GLY A 112 -15.30 8.79 8.96
N SER A 113 -14.36 9.20 8.09
CA SER A 113 -14.45 10.45 7.32
C SER A 113 -15.21 10.30 6.00
N PHE A 114 -15.40 9.06 5.54
CA PHE A 114 -16.11 8.77 4.31
C PHE A 114 -17.62 8.97 4.46
N SER A 115 -18.24 9.57 3.44
CA SER A 115 -19.67 9.86 3.43
C SER A 115 -20.49 8.57 3.46
N ARG A 116 -21.46 8.52 4.38
CA ARG A 116 -22.48 7.46 4.45
C ARG A 116 -23.79 7.83 3.75
N ALA A 117 -23.87 9.02 3.16
CA ALA A 117 -25.07 9.54 2.52
C ALA A 117 -25.30 8.96 1.11
N VAL A 118 -25.21 7.62 0.96
CA VAL A 118 -25.29 6.93 -0.33
C VAL A 118 -26.63 7.23 -1.02
N ASP A 119 -27.76 7.14 -0.30
CA ASP A 119 -29.09 7.42 -0.87
C ASP A 119 -29.24 8.84 -1.42
N ALA A 120 -28.68 9.83 -0.73
CA ALA A 120 -28.70 11.21 -1.21
C ALA A 120 -27.94 11.32 -2.53
N ARG A 121 -26.73 10.72 -2.61
CA ARG A 121 -25.93 10.70 -3.84
C ARG A 121 -26.62 9.93 -4.96
N LEU A 122 -27.27 8.82 -4.62
CA LEU A 122 -28.04 8.02 -5.56
C LEU A 122 -29.29 8.75 -6.10
N SER A 123 -29.71 9.85 -5.48
CA SER A 123 -30.81 10.69 -5.97
C SER A 123 -30.34 11.85 -6.86
N GLU A 124 -29.06 12.23 -6.78
CA GLU A 124 -28.47 13.39 -7.49
C GLU A 124 -28.06 13.08 -8.94
N SER A 125 -27.74 11.81 -9.23
CA SER A 125 -27.26 11.35 -10.53
C SER A 125 -27.88 9.98 -10.86
N THR A 126 -27.61 9.43 -12.03
CA THR A 126 -27.83 8.00 -12.36
C THR A 126 -26.59 7.37 -12.99
N GLN A 127 -25.47 8.08 -12.90
CA GLN A 127 -24.20 7.74 -13.53
C GLN A 127 -23.04 8.10 -12.61
N GLY A 128 -21.91 7.43 -12.85
CA GLY A 128 -20.66 7.63 -12.14
C GLY A 128 -19.49 6.99 -12.88
N ALA A 129 -18.42 6.70 -12.17
CA ALA A 129 -17.29 5.97 -12.71
C ALA A 129 -16.75 4.96 -11.68
N LEU A 130 -16.27 3.83 -12.17
CA LEU A 130 -15.44 2.93 -11.37
C LEU A 130 -14.00 3.43 -11.44
N ARG A 131 -13.45 3.82 -10.29
CA ARG A 131 -12.05 4.18 -10.13
C ARG A 131 -11.23 2.94 -9.77
N PHE A 132 -10.12 2.74 -10.45
CA PHE A 132 -9.17 1.67 -10.21
C PHE A 132 -7.73 2.16 -10.34
N VAL A 133 -6.79 1.37 -9.84
CA VAL A 133 -5.36 1.63 -9.89
C VAL A 133 -4.73 0.62 -10.86
N ASN A 134 -3.95 1.12 -11.81
CA ASN A 134 -3.17 0.30 -12.74
C ASN A 134 -1.92 -0.26 -12.06
N GLY A 135 -1.27 -1.26 -12.65
CA GLY A 135 -0.04 -1.89 -12.11
C GLY A 135 1.15 -0.94 -11.96
N ASP A 136 1.15 0.19 -12.66
CA ASP A 136 2.13 1.28 -12.54
C ASP A 136 1.76 2.32 -11.46
N GLY A 137 0.61 2.16 -10.80
CA GLY A 137 0.09 3.06 -9.76
C GLY A 137 -0.67 4.26 -10.31
N SER A 138 -0.86 4.40 -11.63
CA SER A 138 -1.72 5.43 -12.20
C SER A 138 -3.21 5.12 -11.98
N LEU A 139 -4.06 6.16 -12.00
CA LEU A 139 -5.51 6.00 -11.89
C LEU A 139 -6.14 5.70 -13.25
N GLY A 140 -7.06 4.75 -13.26
CA GLY A 140 -8.01 4.49 -14.33
C GLY A 140 -9.45 4.79 -13.89
N PHE A 141 -10.30 5.12 -14.87
CA PHE A 141 -11.72 5.38 -14.67
C PHE A 141 -12.54 4.70 -15.76
N GLU A 142 -13.53 3.91 -15.37
CA GLU A 142 -14.51 3.30 -16.29
C GLU A 142 -15.89 3.93 -16.04
N PRO A 143 -16.45 4.70 -16.98
CA PRO A 143 -17.76 5.31 -16.81
C PRO A 143 -18.88 4.27 -16.76
N VAL A 144 -19.79 4.40 -15.78
CA VAL A 144 -20.90 3.46 -15.56
C VAL A 144 -22.23 4.18 -15.33
N VAL A 145 -23.33 3.51 -15.66
CA VAL A 145 -24.69 3.90 -15.29
C VAL A 145 -25.25 2.94 -14.25
N TRP A 146 -26.08 3.46 -13.36
CA TRP A 146 -26.79 2.67 -12.37
C TRP A 146 -28.02 2.05 -13.04
N LEU A 147 -28.21 0.76 -12.83
CA LEU A 147 -29.39 0.05 -13.30
C LEU A 147 -30.49 0.11 -12.25
N ASP A 148 -30.10 -0.17 -11.01
CA ASP A 148 -30.94 -0.07 -9.82
C ASP A 148 -30.07 -0.23 -8.57
N ASP A 149 -30.70 0.01 -7.42
CA ASP A 149 -30.17 -0.15 -6.08
C ASP A 149 -31.25 -0.88 -5.28
N ASP A 150 -30.86 -1.93 -4.56
CA ASP A 150 -31.79 -2.69 -3.70
C ASP A 150 -32.16 -1.92 -2.43
N ARG A 151 -31.60 -0.70 -2.25
CA ARG A 151 -31.76 0.22 -1.11
C ARG A 151 -31.29 -0.39 0.20
N ARG A 152 -30.55 -1.50 0.14
CA ARG A 152 -30.14 -2.29 1.29
C ARG A 152 -28.64 -2.50 1.27
N GLU A 153 -28.14 -3.26 0.32
CA GLU A 153 -26.77 -3.77 0.28
C GLU A 153 -26.03 -3.40 -1.01
N PHE A 154 -26.71 -3.45 -2.16
CA PHE A 154 -26.06 -3.45 -3.47
C PHE A 154 -26.63 -2.45 -4.47
N ILE A 155 -25.71 -1.87 -5.23
CA ILE A 155 -25.97 -1.08 -6.43
C ILE A 155 -25.59 -1.93 -7.65
N ARG A 156 -26.47 -2.02 -8.64
CA ARG A 156 -26.15 -2.65 -9.92
C ARG A 156 -25.73 -1.61 -10.94
N VAL A 157 -24.61 -1.83 -11.59
CA VAL A 157 -24.03 -0.90 -12.58
C VAL A 157 -23.71 -1.60 -13.89
N ARG A 158 -23.64 -0.83 -14.98
CA ARG A 158 -23.08 -1.31 -16.25
C ARG A 158 -22.23 -0.21 -16.90
N PRO A 159 -21.24 -0.56 -17.74
CA PRO A 159 -20.53 0.43 -18.56
C PRO A 159 -21.49 1.30 -19.38
N THR A 160 -21.16 2.59 -19.54
CA THR A 160 -21.97 3.52 -20.36
C THR A 160 -21.88 3.20 -21.85
N SER A 161 -20.71 2.72 -22.30
CA SER A 161 -20.46 2.41 -23.70
C SER A 161 -20.64 0.91 -23.98
N THR A 162 -21.11 0.58 -25.18
CA THR A 162 -21.26 -0.81 -25.63
C THR A 162 -19.92 -1.52 -25.86
N GLN A 163 -18.81 -0.76 -25.90
CA GLN A 163 -17.45 -1.29 -25.96
C GLN A 163 -16.77 -1.34 -24.58
N GLY A 164 -17.37 -0.70 -23.57
CA GLY A 164 -16.91 -0.74 -22.19
C GLY A 164 -17.15 -2.13 -21.63
N VAL A 165 -16.11 -2.72 -21.06
CA VAL A 165 -16.17 -4.05 -20.44
C VAL A 165 -15.55 -3.93 -19.07
N LEU A 166 -16.26 -4.39 -18.05
CA LEU A 166 -15.67 -4.58 -16.73
C LEU A 166 -14.79 -5.83 -16.77
N ARG A 167 -13.48 -5.64 -16.57
CA ARG A 167 -12.45 -6.66 -16.76
C ARG A 167 -12.07 -7.32 -15.44
N LYS A 168 -11.44 -8.50 -15.54
CA LYS A 168 -10.67 -9.08 -14.43
C LYS A 168 -9.64 -8.05 -13.95
N GLY A 169 -9.40 -7.98 -12.64
CA GLY A 169 -8.56 -6.96 -12.01
C GLY A 169 -9.31 -5.72 -11.54
N MET A 170 -10.58 -5.53 -11.97
CA MET A 170 -11.41 -4.40 -11.50
C MET A 170 -12.22 -4.72 -10.24
N SER A 171 -12.34 -5.96 -9.80
CA SER A 171 -12.98 -6.29 -8.50
C SER A 171 -12.29 -5.50 -7.38
N GLY A 172 -13.06 -4.81 -6.55
CA GLY A 172 -12.61 -3.86 -5.53
C GLY A 172 -12.55 -2.40 -6.00
N SER A 173 -12.85 -2.13 -7.28
CA SER A 173 -12.90 -0.75 -7.80
C SER A 173 -13.93 0.09 -7.04
N LEU A 174 -13.61 1.34 -6.75
CA LEU A 174 -14.54 2.23 -6.05
C LEU A 174 -15.52 2.82 -7.06
N LEU A 175 -16.82 2.69 -6.78
CA LEU A 175 -17.84 3.43 -7.50
C LEU A 175 -17.85 4.87 -7.00
N MET A 176 -17.54 5.80 -7.88
CA MET A 176 -17.46 7.22 -7.62
C MET A 176 -18.70 7.95 -8.17
N ALA A 177 -19.25 8.85 -7.39
CA ALA A 177 -20.22 9.85 -7.85
C ALA A 177 -19.53 10.94 -8.70
N ALA A 178 -20.32 11.82 -9.32
CA ALA A 178 -19.82 12.87 -10.20
C ALA A 178 -18.88 13.88 -9.51
N ASP A 179 -19.02 14.05 -8.20
CA ASP A 179 -18.16 14.92 -7.37
C ASP A 179 -16.93 14.18 -6.80
N ASN A 180 -16.62 12.99 -7.32
CA ASN A 180 -15.53 12.13 -6.85
C ASN A 180 -15.69 11.65 -5.39
N THR A 181 -16.92 11.61 -4.87
CA THR A 181 -17.24 10.93 -3.61
C THR A 181 -17.41 9.42 -3.85
N PRO A 182 -16.73 8.54 -3.09
CA PRO A 182 -16.96 7.11 -3.20
C PRO A 182 -18.31 6.72 -2.59
N ILE A 183 -19.11 5.94 -3.32
CA ILE A 183 -20.46 5.51 -2.92
C ILE A 183 -20.60 3.98 -2.84
N GLY A 184 -19.58 3.24 -3.27
CA GLY A 184 -19.53 1.78 -3.11
C GLY A 184 -18.26 1.14 -3.66
N MET A 185 -18.19 -0.18 -3.60
CA MET A 185 -17.09 -1.00 -4.12
C MET A 185 -17.62 -2.11 -5.02
N LEU A 186 -17.09 -2.23 -6.24
CA LEU A 186 -17.40 -3.33 -7.15
C LEU A 186 -16.95 -4.65 -6.54
N LEU A 187 -17.88 -5.58 -6.29
CA LEU A 187 -17.55 -6.92 -5.82
C LEU A 187 -17.40 -7.88 -7.00
N SER A 188 -18.37 -7.90 -7.92
CA SER A 188 -18.39 -8.90 -8.99
C SER A 188 -18.98 -8.35 -10.27
N VAL A 189 -18.74 -9.07 -11.38
CA VAL A 189 -19.31 -8.77 -12.69
C VAL A 189 -19.96 -10.04 -13.23
N SER A 190 -21.22 -9.93 -13.64
CA SER A 190 -21.92 -10.98 -14.36
C SER A 190 -21.32 -11.16 -15.74
N THR A 191 -20.75 -12.33 -16.01
CA THR A 191 -20.17 -12.69 -17.32
C THR A 191 -21.21 -12.71 -18.44
N ASN A 192 -22.49 -12.95 -18.11
CA ASN A 192 -23.56 -13.06 -19.10
C ASN A 192 -24.14 -11.69 -19.50
N SER A 193 -24.20 -10.74 -18.57
CA SER A 193 -24.89 -9.46 -18.78
C SER A 193 -23.96 -8.25 -18.74
N GLY A 194 -22.70 -8.41 -18.33
CA GLY A 194 -21.77 -7.30 -18.11
C GLY A 194 -22.16 -6.38 -16.95
N VAL A 195 -23.15 -6.79 -16.15
CA VAL A 195 -23.63 -6.02 -14.99
C VAL A 195 -22.70 -6.25 -13.81
N GLY A 196 -22.18 -5.16 -13.26
CA GLY A 196 -21.42 -5.14 -12.02
C GLY A 196 -22.32 -5.07 -10.79
N THR A 197 -21.96 -5.80 -9.74
CA THR A 197 -22.57 -5.72 -8.41
C THR A 197 -21.63 -4.95 -7.50
N VAL A 198 -22.10 -3.83 -6.96
CA VAL A 198 -21.34 -2.92 -6.11
C VAL A 198 -21.92 -2.94 -4.71
N MET A 199 -21.13 -3.24 -3.69
CA MET A 199 -21.54 -3.06 -2.29
C MET A 199 -21.57 -1.58 -1.93
N ARG A 200 -22.64 -1.13 -1.29
CA ARG A 200 -22.78 0.27 -0.88
C ARG A 200 -21.75 0.67 0.17
N MET A 201 -21.26 1.91 0.08
CA MET A 201 -20.23 2.44 0.99
C MET A 201 -20.71 2.47 2.44
N ASP A 202 -21.96 2.88 2.71
CA ASP A 202 -22.54 2.90 4.05
C ASP A 202 -22.49 1.52 4.73
N ARG A 203 -22.86 0.46 4.01
CA ARG A 203 -22.82 -0.94 4.49
C ARG A 203 -21.41 -1.47 4.66
N MET A 204 -20.54 -1.20 3.70
CA MET A 204 -19.14 -1.61 3.79
C MET A 204 -18.47 -1.02 5.04
N LEU A 205 -18.67 0.29 5.29
CA LEU A 205 -18.10 0.97 6.45
C LEU A 205 -18.74 0.50 7.77
N GLU A 206 -20.05 0.22 7.78
CA GLU A 206 -20.75 -0.34 8.96
C GLU A 206 -20.14 -1.69 9.37
N ARG A 207 -19.96 -2.61 8.41
CA ARG A 207 -19.36 -3.94 8.68
C ARG A 207 -17.90 -3.83 9.11
N ALA A 208 -17.13 -2.96 8.47
CA ALA A 208 -15.73 -2.72 8.82
C ALA A 208 -15.58 -2.21 10.25
N GLU A 209 -16.34 -1.17 10.61
CA GLU A 209 -16.31 -0.60 11.96
C GLU A 209 -16.77 -1.60 13.02
N ALA A 210 -17.82 -2.37 12.77
CA ALA A 210 -18.28 -3.42 13.68
C ALA A 210 -17.17 -4.45 13.95
N ALA A 211 -16.52 -4.95 12.90
CA ALA A 211 -15.43 -5.92 13.02
C ALA A 211 -14.21 -5.33 13.76
N LEU A 212 -13.88 -4.06 13.52
CA LEU A 212 -12.77 -3.38 14.17
C LEU A 212 -13.08 -3.07 15.65
N ALA A 213 -14.32 -2.69 15.97
CA ALA A 213 -14.77 -2.45 17.35
C ALA A 213 -14.78 -3.73 18.18
N GLU A 214 -15.21 -4.86 17.61
CA GLU A 214 -15.13 -6.18 18.26
C GLU A 214 -13.67 -6.57 18.56
N ARG A 215 -12.74 -6.29 17.65
CA ARG A 215 -11.31 -6.51 17.87
C ARG A 215 -10.77 -5.63 19.01
N GLY A 216 -11.23 -4.38 19.11
CA GLY A 216 -10.83 -3.45 20.18
C GLY A 216 -11.44 -3.78 21.56
N THR A 217 -12.63 -4.37 21.60
CA THR A 217 -13.31 -4.77 22.84
C THR A 217 -12.85 -6.13 23.37
N LYS A 218 -12.48 -7.07 22.50
CA LYS A 218 -11.85 -8.35 22.91
C LYS A 218 -10.49 -8.16 23.60
N THR A 219 -9.86 -6.99 23.46
CA THR A 219 -8.68 -6.60 24.24
C THR A 219 -8.97 -6.04 25.64
N PHE A 220 -10.24 -5.88 26.06
CA PHE A 220 -10.60 -5.25 27.34
C PHE A 220 -11.62 -6.00 28.21
N GLY A 221 -11.81 -7.31 28.03
CA GLY A 221 -12.63 -8.07 28.96
C GLY A 221 -12.49 -9.57 28.85
N VAL A 222 -11.58 -10.15 29.65
CA VAL A 222 -11.75 -11.35 30.48
C VAL A 222 -10.66 -11.31 31.58
N ASP A 223 -11.05 -11.66 32.79
CA ASP A 223 -10.26 -11.74 34.01
C ASP A 223 -8.88 -12.41 33.87
N GLY A 224 -7.88 -11.80 34.51
CA GLY A 224 -6.93 -12.51 35.39
C GLY A 224 -6.31 -13.81 34.91
N GLU A 225 -5.70 -13.84 33.72
CA GLU A 225 -4.66 -14.81 33.39
C GLU A 225 -3.46 -14.00 32.87
N PRO A 226 -2.27 -14.12 33.49
CA PRO A 226 -1.15 -13.26 33.14
C PRO A 226 -0.86 -13.45 31.67
N ALA A 227 -0.83 -12.34 30.94
CA ALA A 227 -0.34 -12.20 29.58
C ALA A 227 0.60 -13.36 29.29
N ALA A 228 0.10 -14.33 28.51
CA ALA A 228 0.86 -15.49 28.09
C ALA A 228 2.20 -14.94 27.64
N ARG A 229 3.21 -15.28 28.45
CA ARG A 229 4.52 -14.66 28.42
C ARG A 229 4.92 -14.55 26.96
N LEU A 230 5.06 -13.30 26.49
CA LEU A 230 5.95 -12.98 25.38
C LEU A 230 7.16 -13.87 25.61
N SER A 231 7.32 -14.87 24.75
CA SER A 231 8.53 -15.67 24.75
C SER A 231 9.68 -14.67 24.76
N THR A 232 10.64 -14.88 25.62
CA THR A 232 11.86 -14.07 25.80
C THR A 232 12.69 -13.89 24.52
N GLU A 233 12.21 -14.37 23.36
CA GLU A 233 12.75 -14.18 22.01
C GLU A 233 12.14 -12.98 21.27
N ASP A 234 10.93 -12.50 21.60
CA ASP A 234 10.33 -11.32 20.95
C ASP A 234 10.89 -9.99 21.49
N ALA A 235 11.55 -10.03 22.65
CA ALA A 235 12.13 -8.87 23.34
C ALA A 235 13.50 -8.42 22.79
N GLN A 236 13.95 -8.93 21.64
CA GLN A 236 15.27 -8.62 21.05
C GLN A 236 15.25 -8.11 19.60
N LYS A 237 14.08 -7.78 19.02
CA LYS A 237 14.02 -7.15 17.70
C LYS A 237 14.20 -5.63 17.80
N LEU A 238 15.46 -5.20 17.79
CA LEU A 238 15.82 -3.77 17.71
C LEU A 238 15.34 -3.07 16.44
N LEU A 239 15.02 -3.85 15.39
CA LEU A 239 14.56 -3.38 14.10
C LEU A 239 13.19 -3.97 13.77
N THR A 240 12.32 -3.13 13.22
CA THR A 240 11.07 -3.55 12.56
C THR A 240 11.10 -3.05 11.12
N LEU A 241 10.85 -3.94 10.15
CA LEU A 241 10.75 -3.56 8.74
C LEU A 241 9.45 -2.77 8.55
N SER A 242 9.57 -1.55 8.04
CA SER A 242 8.47 -0.58 7.92
C SER A 242 8.10 -0.26 6.47
N ALA A 243 9.03 -0.38 5.52
CA ALA A 243 8.74 -0.20 4.09
C ALA A 243 9.80 -0.85 3.20
N TRP A 244 9.41 -1.14 1.96
CA TRP A 244 10.28 -1.63 0.90
C TRP A 244 9.83 -1.10 -0.46
N SER A 245 10.75 -0.91 -1.41
CA SER A 245 10.42 -0.41 -2.76
C SER A 245 10.28 -1.49 -3.83
N ALA A 246 10.69 -2.72 -3.55
CA ALA A 246 10.71 -3.81 -4.53
C ALA A 246 9.74 -4.93 -4.14
N PRO A 247 8.90 -5.42 -5.06
CA PRO A 247 8.03 -6.56 -4.79
C PRO A 247 8.85 -7.85 -4.61
N ALA A 248 8.33 -8.79 -3.83
CA ALA A 248 8.96 -10.09 -3.66
C ALA A 248 8.78 -10.99 -4.90
N ALA A 249 9.75 -11.87 -5.14
CA ALA A 249 9.72 -12.84 -6.25
C ALA A 249 8.68 -13.94 -6.06
N SER A 250 8.22 -14.18 -4.82
CA SER A 250 7.11 -15.10 -4.51
C SER A 250 6.65 -14.89 -3.06
N SER A 251 5.58 -15.59 -2.67
CA SER A 251 5.09 -15.66 -1.28
C SER A 251 6.07 -16.31 -0.32
N GLU A 252 7.04 -17.11 -0.79
CA GLU A 252 8.07 -17.67 0.07
C GLU A 252 9.21 -16.68 0.35
N HIS A 253 9.41 -15.68 -0.51
CA HIS A 253 10.60 -14.83 -0.56
C HIS A 253 10.35 -13.38 -0.10
N GLN A 254 9.47 -13.19 0.88
CA GLN A 254 8.98 -11.88 1.31
C GLN A 254 10.03 -11.06 2.09
N ALA A 255 9.85 -9.74 2.17
CA ALA A 255 10.81 -8.83 2.81
C ALA A 255 10.88 -9.04 4.32
N GLU A 256 9.78 -9.48 4.93
CA GLU A 256 9.63 -9.84 6.33
C GLU A 256 10.60 -10.95 6.75
N ASN A 257 11.04 -11.80 5.80
CA ASN A 257 12.03 -12.85 6.06
C ASN A 257 13.40 -12.28 6.47
N LEU A 258 13.71 -11.02 6.14
CA LEU A 258 14.97 -10.37 6.51
C LEU A 258 15.18 -10.28 8.02
N LEU A 259 14.08 -10.22 8.78
CA LEU A 259 14.08 -10.11 10.24
C LEU A 259 13.59 -11.39 10.91
N ALA A 260 13.40 -12.48 10.16
CA ALA A 260 13.00 -13.75 10.71
C ALA A 260 14.17 -14.36 11.50
N ILE A 261 13.86 -14.86 12.70
CA ILE A 261 14.83 -15.55 13.58
C ILE A 261 14.84 -17.06 13.24
N GLU A 262 13.79 -17.54 12.57
CA GLU A 262 13.60 -18.95 12.31
C GLU A 262 14.59 -19.51 11.26
N PRO A 263 15.22 -20.67 11.51
CA PRO A 263 16.18 -21.27 10.58
C PRO A 263 15.58 -21.68 9.22
N ARG A 264 14.25 -21.74 9.11
CA ARG A 264 13.52 -22.25 7.94
C ARG A 264 12.99 -21.16 7.01
N SER A 265 13.08 -19.89 7.42
CA SER A 265 12.66 -18.80 6.55
C SER A 265 13.54 -18.76 5.31
N LYS A 266 12.90 -18.79 4.14
CA LYS A 266 13.59 -18.61 2.85
C LYS A 266 14.21 -17.22 2.82
N PRO A 267 15.31 -17.02 2.09
CA PRO A 267 15.88 -15.69 1.97
C PRO A 267 14.88 -14.74 1.33
N TRP A 268 14.99 -13.45 1.64
CA TRP A 268 14.27 -12.44 0.87
C TRP A 268 14.83 -12.43 -0.55
N LEU A 269 13.96 -12.35 -1.54
CA LEU A 269 14.33 -12.21 -2.94
C LEU A 269 13.29 -11.30 -3.63
N THR A 270 13.77 -10.26 -4.28
CA THR A 270 12.89 -9.37 -5.06
C THR A 270 12.57 -9.99 -6.42
N ALA A 271 11.42 -9.62 -7.00
CA ALA A 271 11.21 -9.78 -8.43
C ALA A 271 12.19 -8.91 -9.23
N SER A 272 12.13 -9.00 -10.57
CA SER A 272 12.98 -8.22 -11.46
C SER A 272 12.91 -6.72 -11.16
N LEU A 273 14.07 -6.07 -11.22
CA LEU A 273 14.28 -4.70 -10.77
C LEU A 273 14.60 -3.77 -11.93
N SER A 274 14.16 -2.52 -11.82
CA SER A 274 14.52 -1.43 -12.73
C SER A 274 15.47 -0.40 -12.09
N GLY A 275 15.91 -0.62 -10.84
CA GLY A 275 16.72 0.33 -10.09
C GLY A 275 17.07 -0.14 -8.68
N PRO A 276 17.58 0.78 -7.84
CA PRO A 276 17.92 0.48 -6.45
C PRO A 276 16.69 0.08 -5.62
N VAL A 277 16.93 -0.77 -4.63
CA VAL A 277 15.90 -1.21 -3.67
C VAL A 277 16.10 -0.48 -2.37
N THR A 278 15.03 0.05 -1.78
CA THR A 278 15.06 0.62 -0.44
C THR A 278 14.39 -0.32 0.54
N LEU A 279 14.96 -0.40 1.74
CA LEU A 279 14.41 -1.05 2.91
C LEU A 279 14.46 -0.07 4.07
N ASP A 280 13.30 0.24 4.65
CA ASP A 280 13.19 1.17 5.76
C ASP A 280 12.90 0.39 7.04
N PHE A 281 13.77 0.50 8.03
CA PHE A 281 13.63 -0.13 9.33
C PHE A 281 13.35 0.93 10.39
N ARG A 282 12.28 0.75 11.15
CA ARG A 282 12.07 1.48 12.40
C ARG A 282 12.93 0.87 13.48
N VAL A 283 13.62 1.72 14.23
CA VAL A 283 14.45 1.33 15.36
C VAL A 283 13.63 1.48 16.63
N GLU A 284 13.76 0.54 17.56
CA GLU A 284 13.11 0.63 18.87
C GLU A 284 13.52 1.92 19.60
N ALA A 285 12.54 2.61 20.18
CA ALA A 285 12.73 3.93 20.77
C ALA A 285 13.80 3.91 21.88
N GLY A 286 14.75 4.84 21.80
CA GLY A 286 15.85 4.96 22.78
C GLY A 286 17.06 4.07 22.51
N THR A 287 16.97 3.13 21.56
CA THR A 287 18.07 2.24 21.20
C THR A 287 19.21 2.97 20.53
N VAL A 288 20.45 2.70 20.96
CA VAL A 288 21.67 3.13 20.27
C VAL A 288 22.09 2.01 19.32
N ILE A 289 22.32 2.34 18.06
CA ILE A 289 22.91 1.44 17.08
C ILE A 289 24.19 2.06 16.50
N ASN A 290 25.12 1.22 16.07
CA ASN A 290 26.40 1.61 15.49
C ASN A 290 26.69 0.94 14.14
N GLY A 291 25.71 0.21 13.59
CA GLY A 291 25.82 -0.40 12.26
C GLY A 291 24.70 -1.35 11.93
N LEU A 292 24.77 -1.94 10.73
CA LEU A 292 23.96 -3.09 10.31
C LEU A 292 24.87 -4.25 9.91
N SER A 293 24.49 -5.47 10.27
CA SER A 293 25.05 -6.71 9.72
C SER A 293 24.13 -7.23 8.64
N ILE A 294 24.68 -7.53 7.47
CA ILE A 294 23.99 -8.15 6.34
C ILE A 294 24.53 -9.57 6.15
N ASP A 295 23.62 -10.55 6.13
CA ASP A 295 23.93 -11.95 5.89
C ASP A 295 23.43 -12.35 4.49
N ALA A 296 24.33 -12.84 3.65
CA ALA A 296 24.06 -13.37 2.32
C ALA A 296 24.49 -14.85 2.19
N THR A 297 24.55 -15.58 3.31
CA THR A 297 24.91 -17.01 3.32
C THR A 297 23.97 -17.80 2.42
N SER A 298 24.55 -18.64 1.56
CA SER A 298 23.79 -19.49 0.62
C SER A 298 22.99 -18.71 -0.44
N ILE A 299 23.33 -17.44 -0.67
CA ILE A 299 22.78 -16.63 -1.76
C ILE A 299 23.75 -16.64 -2.95
N ASP A 300 23.22 -16.82 -4.15
CA ASP A 300 23.99 -16.70 -5.40
C ASP A 300 24.67 -15.33 -5.49
N GLU A 301 25.95 -15.29 -5.85
CA GLU A 301 26.73 -14.08 -5.97
C GLU A 301 26.11 -13.06 -6.96
N ALA A 302 25.44 -13.53 -8.01
CA ALA A 302 24.76 -12.68 -8.99
C ALA A 302 23.60 -11.89 -8.39
N LEU A 303 22.92 -12.46 -7.38
CA LEU A 303 21.77 -11.86 -6.70
C LEU A 303 22.16 -11.02 -5.48
N ARG A 304 23.44 -11.02 -5.09
CA ARG A 304 23.94 -10.17 -4.00
C ARG A 304 24.02 -8.71 -4.46
N PRO A 305 23.66 -7.74 -3.60
CA PRO A 305 23.80 -6.33 -3.96
C PRO A 305 25.27 -5.96 -4.19
N ARG A 306 25.54 -5.11 -5.19
CA ARG A 306 26.87 -4.63 -5.54
C ARG A 306 27.38 -3.58 -4.57
N ALA A 307 26.49 -2.69 -4.17
CA ALA A 307 26.77 -1.55 -3.32
C ALA A 307 25.57 -1.28 -2.43
N ALA A 308 25.77 -0.49 -1.39
CA ALA A 308 24.68 0.02 -0.58
C ALA A 308 24.94 1.46 -0.11
N GLU A 309 23.88 2.08 0.39
CA GLU A 309 23.92 3.33 1.13
C GLU A 309 23.08 3.16 2.41
N LEU A 310 23.58 3.68 3.53
CA LEU A 310 22.84 3.77 4.79
C LEU A 310 22.48 5.21 5.09
N ILE A 311 21.19 5.45 5.26
CA ILE A 311 20.61 6.73 5.58
C ILE A 311 19.91 6.63 6.92
N LEU A 312 20.18 7.56 7.81
CA LEU A 312 19.55 7.66 9.14
C LEU A 312 18.63 8.87 9.20
N ALA A 313 17.48 8.74 9.87
CA ALA A 313 16.59 9.85 10.16
C ALA A 313 16.08 9.79 11.62
N SER A 314 15.75 10.94 12.20
CA SER A 314 15.09 11.05 13.51
C SER A 314 13.56 11.07 13.42
N ASP A 315 13.01 11.10 12.22
CA ASP A 315 11.58 11.12 11.91
C ASP A 315 11.25 10.13 10.79
N ASP A 316 9.98 9.68 10.71
CA ASP A 316 9.52 8.69 9.73
C ASP A 316 9.40 9.27 8.31
N GLU A 317 9.40 10.59 8.18
CA GLU A 317 9.27 11.34 6.93
C GLU A 317 10.63 11.71 6.32
N PHE A 318 11.73 11.33 6.98
CA PHE A 318 13.10 11.56 6.53
C PHE A 318 13.48 13.05 6.37
N HIS A 319 12.84 13.97 7.11
CA HIS A 319 13.20 15.40 7.10
C HIS A 319 14.64 15.65 7.57
N SER A 320 15.11 14.82 8.49
CA SER A 320 16.44 14.86 9.09
C SER A 320 17.42 13.83 8.49
N ALA A 321 17.14 13.36 7.27
CA ALA A 321 17.90 12.30 6.63
C ALA A 321 19.37 12.67 6.44
N ARG A 322 20.26 11.76 6.84
CA ARG A 322 21.70 11.86 6.60
C ARG A 322 22.26 10.52 6.12
N SER A 323 23.05 10.57 5.06
CA SER A 323 23.87 9.43 4.65
C SER A 323 25.03 9.27 5.63
N VAL A 324 25.20 8.07 6.19
CA VAL A 324 26.26 7.77 7.17
C VAL A 324 27.25 6.72 6.68
N TRP A 325 26.90 6.00 5.62
CA TRP A 325 27.75 5.02 4.98
C TRP A 325 27.32 4.84 3.51
N GLY A 326 28.28 4.68 2.60
CA GLY A 326 28.01 4.34 1.21
C GLY A 326 29.24 3.72 0.57
N GLY A 327 29.04 2.66 -0.22
CA GLY A 327 30.15 1.99 -0.88
C GLY A 327 29.79 0.64 -1.49
N ASN A 328 30.80 0.05 -2.14
CA ASN A 328 30.70 -1.32 -2.66
C ASN A 328 30.67 -2.33 -1.51
N LEU A 329 29.88 -3.38 -1.68
CA LEU A 329 29.76 -4.47 -0.71
C LEU A 329 30.75 -5.57 -1.04
N THR A 330 31.68 -5.81 -0.12
CA THR A 330 32.63 -6.92 -0.19
C THR A 330 32.32 -7.89 0.95
N PHE A 331 31.60 -8.97 0.63
CA PHE A 331 31.25 -9.99 1.61
C PHE A 331 32.51 -10.76 2.04
N SER A 332 32.59 -11.06 3.34
CA SER A 332 33.61 -11.95 3.90
C SER A 332 33.47 -13.39 3.39
N PRO A 333 34.44 -14.29 3.66
CA PRO A 333 34.32 -15.71 3.32
C PRO A 333 33.09 -16.41 3.93
N ASP A 334 32.55 -15.87 5.03
CA ASP A 334 31.32 -16.34 5.67
C ASP A 334 30.05 -15.70 5.08
N ASP A 335 30.15 -15.06 3.92
CA ASP A 335 29.06 -14.38 3.21
C ASP A 335 28.37 -13.28 4.05
N ARG A 336 29.12 -12.63 4.93
CA ARG A 336 28.63 -11.55 5.80
C ARG A 336 29.39 -10.25 5.62
N ILE A 337 28.71 -9.14 5.85
CA ILE A 337 29.32 -7.80 5.89
C ILE A 337 28.68 -6.94 6.98
N GLU A 338 29.52 -6.15 7.65
CA GLU A 338 29.10 -5.16 8.62
C GLU A 338 29.27 -3.75 8.06
N LEU A 339 28.19 -2.97 8.11
CA LEU A 339 28.15 -1.57 7.71
C LEU A 339 28.16 -0.72 8.97
N ARG A 340 29.34 -0.26 9.39
CA ARG A 340 29.54 0.47 10.66
C ARG A 340 29.52 1.98 10.49
N PHE A 341 28.98 2.67 11.49
CA PHE A 341 28.93 4.13 11.60
C PHE A 341 29.03 4.57 13.07
N ALA A 342 29.13 5.88 13.32
CA ALA A 342 29.23 6.41 14.68
C ALA A 342 27.97 6.10 15.51
N PRO A 343 28.08 5.61 16.76
CA PRO A 343 26.93 5.27 17.59
C PRO A 343 25.89 6.39 17.67
N THR A 344 24.63 6.07 17.42
CA THR A 344 23.55 7.06 17.35
C THR A 344 22.19 6.43 17.65
N ARG A 345 21.17 7.25 17.90
CA ARG A 345 19.79 6.83 18.20
C ARG A 345 18.85 7.28 17.08
N PRO A 346 18.90 6.65 15.90
CA PRO A 346 17.98 7.01 14.83
C PRO A 346 16.58 6.49 15.15
N ARG A 347 15.56 7.13 14.58
CA ARG A 347 14.20 6.58 14.57
C ARG A 347 14.03 5.61 13.41
N VAL A 348 14.63 5.93 12.26
CA VAL A 348 14.56 5.12 11.04
C VAL A 348 15.93 4.95 10.43
N VAL A 349 16.19 3.74 9.92
CA VAL A 349 17.35 3.38 9.10
C VAL A 349 16.83 2.99 7.72
N ARG A 350 17.25 3.70 6.68
CA ARG A 350 17.04 3.30 5.29
C ARG A 350 18.30 2.66 4.75
N LEU A 351 18.17 1.45 4.25
CA LEU A 351 19.18 0.74 3.49
C LEU A 351 18.80 0.81 2.01
N VAL A 352 19.62 1.46 1.21
CA VAL A 352 19.52 1.46 -0.25
C VAL A 352 20.46 0.40 -0.79
N LEU A 353 19.96 -0.54 -1.57
CA LEU A 353 20.72 -1.63 -2.19
C LEU A 353 20.78 -1.43 -3.69
N TYR A 354 21.99 -1.46 -4.23
CA TYR A 354 22.22 -1.35 -5.66
C TYR A 354 22.44 -2.76 -6.25
N PRO A 355 21.52 -3.27 -7.09
CA PRO A 355 21.65 -4.59 -7.68
C PRO A 355 22.87 -4.73 -8.60
N LYS A 356 23.32 -5.97 -8.81
CA LYS A 356 24.29 -6.32 -9.87
C LYS A 356 23.60 -6.55 -11.21
N THR A 357 22.41 -7.15 -11.19
CA THR A 357 21.63 -7.55 -12.36
C THR A 357 20.18 -7.08 -12.23
N GLU A 358 19.42 -7.09 -13.33
CA GLU A 358 17.98 -6.79 -13.31
C GLU A 358 17.14 -7.96 -12.78
N GLU A 359 17.74 -9.12 -12.51
CA GLU A 359 17.04 -10.34 -12.05
C GLU A 359 16.49 -10.19 -10.62
N GLY A 360 17.16 -9.38 -9.79
CA GLY A 360 16.71 -9.12 -8.43
C GLY A 360 17.86 -8.87 -7.45
N VAL A 361 17.49 -8.68 -6.18
CA VAL A 361 18.40 -8.72 -5.03
C VAL A 361 17.89 -9.74 -4.04
N SER A 362 18.81 -10.48 -3.44
CA SER A 362 18.50 -11.41 -2.36
C SER A 362 19.43 -11.23 -1.17
N LEU A 363 18.87 -11.36 0.03
CA LEU A 363 19.58 -11.37 1.30
C LEU A 363 18.92 -12.39 2.23
N LYS A 364 19.73 -12.99 3.10
CA LYS A 364 19.23 -13.95 4.09
C LYS A 364 18.66 -13.25 5.31
N SER A 365 19.41 -12.32 5.90
CA SER A 365 18.94 -11.57 7.07
C SER A 365 19.68 -10.24 7.26
N ILE A 366 19.05 -9.33 8.00
CA ILE A 366 19.63 -8.05 8.43
C ILE A 366 19.48 -7.92 9.94
N LYS A 367 20.54 -7.46 10.62
CA LYS A 367 20.54 -7.23 12.07
C LYS A 367 21.15 -5.88 12.41
N ALA A 368 20.63 -5.22 13.44
CA ALA A 368 21.28 -4.04 14.00
C ALA A 368 22.51 -4.43 14.82
N LEU A 369 23.59 -3.69 14.64
CA LEU A 369 24.76 -3.70 15.52
C LEU A 369 24.55 -2.62 16.59
N HIS A 370 24.70 -2.99 17.86
CA HIS A 370 24.49 -2.11 19.01
C HIS A 370 25.73 -2.09 19.90
#